data_AF-A0A6I5E4I5-F1
#
_entry.id   AF-A0A6I5E4I5-F1
#
_cell.length_a   1.000
_cell.length_b   1.000
_cell.length_c   1.000
_cell.angle_alpha   90.00
_cell.angle_beta   90.00
_cell.angle_gamma   90.00
#
_symmetry.space_group_name_H-M   'P 1'
#
loop_
_entity.id
_entity.type
_entity.pdbx_description
1 polymer ?
#
loop_
_entity_poly.entity_id
_entity_poly.type
_entity_poly.pdbx_seq_one_letter_code
_entity_poly.pdbx_strand_id
1 'polypeptide(L)'
;MSAHGARREAGHVSGIQAGRDVRIEQSMVALGRATVTGTQTPAEHAEAVTELCAAVGLLLDELRRNEEYYEDGAELVAAAEQVQTELARDEPRRNILLRWLGFIAPGVHATAAVAADLTMIQEGVNALF
;
A
#
# COMPACT_ATOMS: atom_id res chain seq x y z
N MET A 1 -3.64 51.18 -14.54
CA MET A 1 -3.44 50.67 -13.17
C MET A 1 -4.37 49.48 -12.99
N SER A 2 -4.10 48.36 -13.65
CA SER A 2 -3.26 47.22 -13.20
C SER A 2 -3.92 46.42 -12.06
N ALA A 3 -4.37 45.22 -12.44
CA ALA A 3 -5.04 44.20 -11.66
C ALA A 3 -4.25 43.78 -10.41
N HIS A 4 -4.97 43.53 -9.32
CA HIS A 4 -4.56 42.72 -8.16
C HIS A 4 -5.71 41.73 -7.98
N GLY A 5 -5.55 40.43 -7.94
CA GLY A 5 -4.39 39.60 -7.63
C GLY A 5 -4.99 38.41 -6.90
N ALA A 6 -5.13 37.29 -7.60
CA ALA A 6 -5.71 36.06 -7.05
C ALA A 6 -4.83 35.57 -5.88
N ARG A 7 -5.35 35.66 -4.65
CA ARG A 7 -4.72 35.07 -3.47
C ARG A 7 -5.24 33.66 -3.28
N ARG A 8 -4.37 32.69 -3.60
CA ARG A 8 -4.42 31.32 -3.11
C ARG A 8 -4.28 31.34 -1.59
N GLU A 9 -5.22 30.73 -0.89
CA GLU A 9 -5.03 30.22 0.48
C GLU A 9 -5.47 28.75 0.42
N ALA A 10 -4.52 27.84 0.20
CA ALA A 10 -3.79 27.14 1.26
C ALA A 10 -4.73 26.23 2.06
N GLY A 11 -5.16 25.13 1.41
CA GLY A 11 -5.72 23.99 2.11
C GLY A 11 -4.66 23.40 3.03
N HIS A 12 -4.78 23.68 4.33
CA HIS A 12 -4.02 23.02 5.36
C HIS A 12 -4.46 21.55 5.42
N VAL A 13 -3.68 20.66 4.80
CA VAL A 13 -3.76 19.22 5.10
C VAL A 13 -2.87 18.98 6.32
N SER A 14 -3.54 18.61 7.42
CA SER A 14 -2.93 18.27 8.69
C SER A 14 -1.91 17.15 8.51
N GLY A 15 -0.64 17.46 8.80
CA GLY A 15 0.42 16.47 8.86
C GLY A 15 0.16 15.50 10.00
N ILE A 16 0.06 14.22 9.67
CA ILE A 16 0.21 13.14 10.66
C ILE A 16 1.71 12.91 10.78
N GLN A 17 2.27 13.36 11.89
CA GLN A 17 3.66 13.21 12.25
C GLN A 17 3.72 12.56 13.63
N ALA A 18 3.92 11.24 13.66
CA ALA A 18 4.73 10.51 14.64
C ALA A 18 4.48 9.00 14.53
N GLY A 19 5.42 8.31 13.88
CA GLY A 19 5.41 6.85 13.76
C GLY A 19 6.58 6.29 12.94
N ARG A 20 7.76 6.91 13.03
CA ARG A 20 9.08 6.33 12.71
C ARG A 20 9.27 5.76 11.28
N ASP A 21 9.66 6.65 10.36
CA ASP A 21 10.57 6.43 9.21
C ASP A 21 10.42 5.15 8.37
N VAL A 22 9.21 4.86 7.91
CA VAL A 22 9.04 4.19 6.61
C VAL A 22 8.17 5.10 5.76
N ARG A 23 8.83 5.97 5.00
CA ARG A 23 8.17 6.58 3.84
C ARG A 23 7.93 5.42 2.88
N ILE A 24 6.73 4.89 2.89
CA ILE A 24 6.18 4.37 1.65
C ILE A 24 6.18 5.57 0.71
N GLU A 25 7.22 5.65 -0.10
CA GLU A 25 7.51 6.80 -0.93
C GLU A 25 6.32 7.07 -1.86
N GLN A 26 6.24 8.33 -2.29
CA GLN A 26 5.21 8.89 -3.15
C GLN A 26 4.97 8.13 -4.48
N SER A 27 5.71 7.06 -4.76
CA SER A 27 5.54 6.14 -5.88
C SER A 27 4.27 5.28 -5.78
N MET A 28 3.82 4.85 -4.59
CA MET A 28 2.50 4.22 -4.46
C MET A 28 1.36 5.19 -4.79
N VAL A 29 1.54 6.50 -4.52
CA VAL A 29 0.61 7.55 -4.98
C VAL A 29 0.70 7.72 -6.50
N ALA A 30 1.85 7.48 -7.13
CA ALA A 30 1.98 7.46 -8.58
C ALA A 30 1.26 6.26 -9.20
N LEU A 31 1.23 5.11 -8.54
CA LEU A 31 0.41 3.95 -8.92
C LEU A 31 -1.09 4.23 -8.82
N GLY A 32 -1.54 4.87 -7.74
CA GLY A 32 -2.92 5.37 -7.60
C GLY A 32 -3.27 6.49 -8.59
N ARG A 33 -2.31 7.34 -8.99
CA ARG A 33 -2.47 8.41 -10.00
C ARG A 33 -2.21 7.99 -11.45
N ALA A 34 -1.57 6.85 -11.70
CA ALA A 34 -1.34 6.30 -13.04
C ALA A 34 -2.65 5.87 -13.71
N THR A 35 -3.75 5.91 -12.97
CA THR A 35 -5.12 5.89 -13.47
C THR A 35 -5.49 7.11 -14.34
N VAL A 36 -4.61 8.11 -14.49
CA VAL A 36 -4.85 9.31 -15.28
C VAL A 36 -4.04 9.26 -16.59
N THR A 37 -4.67 8.71 -17.66
CA THR A 37 -4.44 9.01 -19.10
C THR A 37 -3.45 8.18 -19.96
N GLY A 38 -3.20 6.89 -19.69
CA GLY A 38 -2.50 6.03 -20.67
C GLY A 38 -2.54 4.53 -20.36
N THR A 39 -2.45 3.68 -21.39
CA THR A 39 -2.19 2.24 -21.23
C THR A 39 -0.78 2.08 -20.66
N GLN A 40 -0.65 1.51 -19.45
CA GLN A 40 0.66 1.27 -18.84
C GLN A 40 1.53 0.42 -19.76
N THR A 41 2.79 0.82 -19.91
CA THR A 41 3.79 0.03 -20.62
C THR A 41 4.18 -1.22 -19.79
N PRO A 42 4.69 -2.28 -20.43
CA PRO A 42 5.19 -3.46 -19.70
C PRO A 42 6.28 -3.14 -18.67
N ALA A 43 7.10 -2.11 -18.92
CA ALA A 43 8.14 -1.67 -18.01
C ALA A 43 7.56 -0.99 -16.76
N GLU A 44 6.60 -0.07 -16.94
CA GLU A 44 5.88 0.58 -15.83
C GLU A 44 5.10 -0.43 -14.99
N HIS A 45 4.49 -1.44 -15.63
CA HIS A 45 3.82 -2.53 -14.92
C HIS A 45 4.81 -3.35 -14.08
N ALA A 46 5.98 -3.72 -14.63
CA ALA A 46 6.99 -4.49 -13.89
C ALA A 46 7.58 -3.71 -12.70
N GLU A 47 7.82 -2.40 -12.88
CA GLU A 47 8.26 -1.50 -11.80
C GLU A 47 7.20 -1.43 -10.70
N ALA A 48 5.94 -1.24 -11.07
CA ALA A 48 4.83 -1.20 -10.12
C ALA A 48 4.62 -2.51 -9.35
N VAL A 49 4.76 -3.67 -9.99
CA VAL A 49 4.75 -4.97 -9.30
C VAL A 49 5.92 -5.08 -8.33
N THR A 50 7.09 -4.57 -8.69
CA THR A 50 8.28 -4.56 -7.82
C THR A 50 8.05 -3.69 -6.57
N GLU A 51 7.46 -2.50 -6.75
CA GLU A 51 7.09 -1.63 -5.64
C GLU A 51 6.04 -2.28 -4.72
N LEU A 52 5.03 -2.94 -5.30
CA LEU A 52 4.00 -3.66 -4.55
C LEU A 52 4.62 -4.82 -3.74
N CYS A 53 5.55 -5.57 -4.32
CA CYS A 53 6.31 -6.60 -3.62
C CYS A 53 7.12 -6.02 -2.44
N ALA A 54 7.74 -4.85 -2.61
CA ALA A 54 8.47 -4.17 -1.55
C ALA A 54 7.53 -3.72 -0.41
N ALA A 55 6.37 -3.14 -0.75
CA ALA A 55 5.36 -2.75 0.24
C ALA A 55 4.83 -3.94 1.04
N VAL A 56 4.54 -5.07 0.38
CA VAL A 56 4.14 -6.32 1.06
C VAL A 56 5.27 -6.88 1.94
N GLY A 57 6.53 -6.75 1.52
CA GLY A 57 7.68 -7.12 2.33
C GLY A 57 7.77 -6.30 3.63
N LEU A 58 7.54 -4.99 3.55
CA LEU A 58 7.49 -4.11 4.72
C LEU A 58 6.35 -4.47 5.67
N LEU A 59 5.15 -4.70 5.13
CA LEU A 59 3.99 -5.17 5.90
C LEU A 59 4.31 -6.47 6.65
N LEU A 60 4.92 -7.45 5.97
CA LEU A 60 5.29 -8.73 6.57
C LEU A 60 6.31 -8.56 7.71
N ASP A 61 7.31 -7.70 7.53
CA ASP A 61 8.28 -7.39 8.58
C ASP A 61 7.63 -6.71 9.79
N GLU A 62 6.68 -5.81 9.58
CA GLU A 62 5.92 -5.20 10.67
C GLU A 62 5.05 -6.20 11.41
N LEU A 63 4.36 -7.08 10.69
CA LEU A 63 3.55 -8.16 11.28
C LEU A 63 4.40 -9.10 12.13
N ARG A 64 5.58 -9.51 11.64
CA ARG A 64 6.51 -10.36 12.40
C ARG A 64 7.06 -9.67 13.65
N ARG A 65 7.40 -8.38 13.56
CA ARG A 65 7.91 -7.62 14.72
C ARG A 65 6.85 -7.45 15.80
N ASN A 66 5.57 -7.43 15.42
CA ASN A 66 4.46 -7.19 16.33
C ASN A 66 3.57 -8.44 16.54
N GLU A 67 4.05 -9.62 16.15
CA GLU A 67 3.26 -10.86 16.14
C GLU A 67 2.57 -11.12 17.49
N GLU A 68 3.31 -10.93 18.59
CA GLU A 68 2.82 -11.13 19.96
C GLU A 68 1.72 -10.14 20.41
N TYR A 69 1.58 -9.00 19.71
CA TYR A 69 0.58 -7.97 20.03
C TYR A 69 -0.75 -8.18 19.30
N TYR A 70 -0.79 -9.10 18.34
CA TYR A 70 -1.99 -9.44 17.60
C TYR A 70 -2.61 -10.73 18.14
N GLU A 71 -3.94 -10.77 18.24
CA GLU A 71 -4.68 -11.95 18.69
C GLU A 71 -4.40 -13.17 17.80
N ASP A 72 -4.34 -12.95 16.49
CA ASP A 72 -4.06 -13.96 15.46
C ASP A 72 -2.71 -13.71 14.76
N GLY A 73 -1.69 -13.28 15.51
CA GLY A 73 -0.42 -12.80 14.93
C GLY A 73 0.25 -13.77 13.96
N ALA A 74 0.34 -15.04 14.33
CA ALA A 74 0.94 -16.07 13.49
C ALA A 74 0.15 -16.27 12.18
N GLU A 75 -1.18 -16.25 12.24
CA GLU A 75 -2.07 -16.34 11.09
C GLU A 75 -1.95 -15.11 10.18
N LEU A 76 -1.78 -13.91 10.75
CA LEU A 76 -1.57 -12.68 9.99
C LEU A 76 -0.23 -12.71 9.24
N VAL A 77 0.84 -13.16 9.89
CA VAL A 77 2.16 -13.37 9.27
C VAL A 77 2.05 -14.38 8.13
N ALA A 78 1.42 -15.54 8.38
CA ALA A 78 1.22 -16.56 7.36
C ALA A 78 0.40 -16.03 6.17
N ALA A 79 -0.65 -15.24 6.41
CA ALA A 79 -1.43 -14.62 5.35
C ALA A 79 -0.60 -13.63 4.52
N ALA A 80 0.24 -12.80 5.15
CA ALA A 80 1.13 -11.88 4.44
C ALA A 80 2.20 -12.62 3.61
N GLU A 81 2.70 -13.75 4.09
CA GLU A 81 3.57 -14.64 3.31
C GLU A 81 2.87 -15.23 2.08
N GLN A 82 1.58 -15.55 2.19
CA GLN A 82 0.79 -15.98 1.02
C GLN A 82 0.60 -14.86 0.00
N VAL A 83 0.42 -13.60 0.44
CA VAL A 83 0.39 -12.43 -0.46
C VAL A 83 1.72 -12.31 -1.21
N GLN A 84 2.84 -12.36 -0.49
CA GLN A 84 4.17 -12.28 -1.11
C GLN A 84 4.42 -13.43 -2.11
N THR A 85 4.03 -14.65 -1.74
CA THR A 85 4.16 -15.83 -2.60
C THR A 85 3.33 -15.70 -3.87
N GLU A 86 2.08 -15.20 -3.78
CA GLU A 86 1.21 -15.04 -4.95
C GLU A 86 1.69 -13.89 -5.86
N LEU A 87 2.26 -12.81 -5.30
CA LEU A 87 2.85 -11.71 -6.07
C LEU A 87 4.12 -12.12 -6.83
N ALA A 88 4.89 -13.07 -6.31
CA ALA A 88 6.12 -13.56 -6.94
C ALA A 88 5.87 -14.50 -8.14
N ARG A 89 4.61 -14.73 -8.51
CA ARG A 89 4.25 -15.63 -9.61
C ARG A 89 4.32 -14.90 -10.95
N ASP A 90 4.58 -15.66 -12.01
CA ASP A 90 4.55 -15.13 -13.38
C ASP A 90 3.19 -14.50 -13.74
N GLU A 91 2.11 -15.06 -13.17
CA GLU A 91 0.75 -14.53 -13.32
C GLU A 91 0.07 -14.46 -11.93
N PRO A 92 0.17 -13.32 -11.23
CA PRO A 92 -0.47 -13.11 -9.94
C PRO A 92 -1.99 -13.07 -10.07
N ARG A 93 -2.69 -13.80 -9.19
CA ARG A 93 -4.16 -13.85 -9.20
C ARG A 93 -4.73 -12.82 -8.23
N ARG A 94 -5.21 -11.71 -8.80
CA ARG A 94 -5.91 -10.62 -8.10
C ARG A 94 -6.86 -11.07 -6.99
N ASN A 95 -7.76 -12.00 -7.28
CA ASN A 95 -8.77 -12.43 -6.32
C ASN A 95 -8.17 -13.14 -5.10
N ILE A 96 -7.02 -13.81 -5.25
CA ILE A 96 -6.33 -14.46 -4.14
C ILE A 96 -5.59 -13.42 -3.30
N LEU A 97 -4.93 -12.45 -3.95
CA LEU A 97 -4.30 -11.32 -3.26
C LEU A 97 -5.31 -10.57 -2.40
N LEU A 98 -6.44 -10.16 -2.98
CA LEU A 98 -7.49 -9.44 -2.25
C LEU A 98 -8.13 -10.26 -1.14
N ARG A 99 -8.25 -11.59 -1.32
CA ARG A 99 -8.76 -12.48 -0.27
C ARG A 99 -7.84 -12.48 0.96
N TRP A 100 -6.53 -12.61 0.75
CA TRP A 100 -5.56 -12.60 1.85
C TRP A 100 -5.42 -11.22 2.48
N LEU A 101 -5.40 -10.15 1.68
CA LEU A 101 -5.39 -8.79 2.21
C LEU A 101 -6.67 -8.47 3.00
N GLY A 102 -7.83 -8.97 2.56
CA GLY A 102 -9.09 -8.84 3.29
C GLY A 102 -9.13 -9.63 4.60
N PHE A 103 -8.36 -10.73 4.70
CA PHE A 103 -8.17 -11.46 5.95
C PHE A 103 -7.26 -10.69 6.93
N ILE A 104 -6.20 -10.05 6.45
CA ILE A 104 -5.26 -9.27 7.29
C ILE A 104 -5.94 -8.02 7.87
N ALA A 105 -6.79 -7.35 7.08
CA ALA A 105 -7.42 -6.07 7.42
C ALA A 105 -8.05 -5.99 8.83
N PRO A 106 -8.94 -6.91 9.24
CA PRO A 106 -9.53 -6.85 10.57
C PRO A 106 -8.50 -7.05 11.69
N GLY A 107 -7.47 -7.89 11.49
CA GLY A 107 -6.47 -8.20 12.51
C GLY A 107 -5.49 -7.06 12.78
N VAL A 108 -5.26 -6.19 11.80
CA VAL A 108 -4.31 -5.05 11.92
C VAL A 108 -4.98 -3.71 12.20
N HIS A 109 -6.31 -3.63 12.20
CA HIS A 109 -7.05 -2.36 12.33
C HIS A 109 -6.77 -1.63 13.66
N ALA A 110 -6.29 -2.33 14.69
CA ALA A 110 -5.84 -1.71 15.94
C ALA A 110 -4.56 -0.85 15.77
N THR A 111 -3.79 -1.09 14.69
CA THR A 111 -2.53 -0.39 14.39
C THR A 111 -2.73 0.52 13.17
N ALA A 112 -2.94 1.81 13.39
CA ALA A 112 -3.30 2.77 12.34
C ALA A 112 -2.29 2.84 11.16
N ALA A 113 -0.99 2.64 11.43
CA ALA A 113 0.04 2.61 10.39
C ALA A 113 -0.11 1.39 9.47
N VAL A 114 -0.18 0.19 10.07
CA VAL A 114 -0.34 -1.07 9.33
C VAL A 114 -1.66 -1.11 8.54
N ALA A 115 -2.73 -0.53 9.09
CA ALA A 115 -4.01 -0.41 8.39
C ALA A 115 -3.92 0.51 7.15
N ALA A 116 -3.17 1.61 7.24
CA ALA A 116 -2.96 2.52 6.11
C ALA A 116 -2.13 1.85 5.01
N ASP A 117 -1.05 1.14 5.39
CA ASP A 117 -0.19 0.42 4.46
C ASP A 117 -0.94 -0.69 3.73
N LEU A 118 -1.77 -1.44 4.46
CA LEU A 118 -2.65 -2.45 3.88
C LEU A 118 -3.64 -1.86 2.87
N THR A 119 -4.21 -0.69 3.17
CA THR A 119 -5.14 0.00 2.26
C THR A 119 -4.43 0.38 0.95
N MET A 120 -3.22 0.95 1.04
CA MET A 120 -2.44 1.28 -0.16
C MET A 120 -2.07 0.04 -0.99
N ILE A 121 -1.74 -1.07 -0.33
CA ILE A 121 -1.46 -2.34 -1.02
C ILE A 121 -2.72 -2.86 -1.74
N GLN A 122 -3.90 -2.79 -1.11
CA GLN A 122 -5.16 -3.18 -1.75
C GLN A 122 -5.48 -2.29 -2.96
N GLU A 123 -5.26 -0.98 -2.87
CA GLU A 123 -5.42 -0.06 -4.00
C GLU A 123 -4.45 -0.38 -5.14
N GLY A 124 -3.18 -0.66 -4.82
CA GLY A 124 -2.17 -1.07 -5.80
C GLY A 124 -2.53 -2.38 -6.52
N VAL A 125 -3.00 -3.40 -5.78
CA VAL A 125 -3.49 -4.65 -6.36
C VAL A 125 -4.68 -4.40 -7.30
N ASN A 126 -5.63 -3.56 -6.90
CA ASN A 126 -6.81 -3.25 -7.72
C ASN A 126 -6.46 -2.47 -9.01
N ALA A 127 -5.40 -1.67 -8.98
CA ALA A 127 -4.95 -0.89 -10.13
C ALA A 127 -4.14 -1.74 -11.13
N LEU A 128 -3.39 -2.73 -10.63
CA LEU A 128 -2.46 -3.53 -11.44
C LEU A 128 -3.08 -4.81 -12.03
N PHE A 129 -4.05 -5.41 -11.36
CA PHE A 129 -4.65 -6.70 -11.73
C PHE A 129 -6.18 -6.65 -11.76
#